data_AF-A0A655AL88-F1
#
_entry.id   AF-A0A655AL88-F1
#
_cell.length_a   1.000
_cell.length_b   1.000
_cell.length_c   1.000
_cell.angle_alpha   90.00
_cell.angle_beta   90.00
_cell.angle_gamma   90.00
#
_symmetry.space_group_name_H-M   'P 1'
#
loop_
_entity.id
_entity.type
_entity.pdbx_description
1 polymer ?
#
loop_
_entity_poly.entity_id
_entity_poly.type
_entity_poly.pdbx_seq_one_letter_code
_entity_poly.pdbx_strand_id
1 'polypeptide(L)'
;MFYLHSRLLERCAKLSDDLGGGSLTGLPIIETKANDISAYIPTNVISITDGQCFLETDLFNQGVRPAINVGVSVSRVGGAAQIKAMKEVAGSLRLDLSQYRELEAFAAFASDLDAASKAQLERGARLVELLKQPQSQPMPVEEQVVSIFLGTGGHLDSVPVEDVRRFETELLDHMRASEEEILTEIRDSQKLTEEAADKLTEVIKNFKKGFAATGGGSVVPDEHVEALDEDKLAKEAVKVKKPAPKKKK
;
A
#
# COMPACT_ATOMS: atom_id res chain seq x y z
N MET A 1 -25.54 6.66 -31.98
CA MET A 1 -24.32 6.94 -31.20
C MET A 1 -23.74 5.69 -30.54
N PHE A 2 -24.50 4.91 -29.74
CA PHE A 2 -24.01 3.67 -29.10
C PHE A 2 -23.23 2.72 -30.05
N TYR A 3 -23.81 2.38 -31.21
CA TYR A 3 -23.19 1.51 -32.21
C TYR A 3 -21.81 2.01 -32.70
N LEU A 4 -21.59 3.33 -32.73
CA LEU A 4 -20.30 3.90 -33.13
C LEU A 4 -19.20 3.56 -32.12
N HIS A 5 -19.49 3.63 -30.83
CA HIS A 5 -18.53 3.31 -29.77
C HIS A 5 -18.33 1.80 -29.67
N SER A 6 -19.41 1.01 -29.73
CA SER A 6 -19.33 -0.45 -29.66
C SER A 6 -18.48 -1.01 -30.81
N ARG A 7 -18.77 -0.68 -32.07
CA ARG A 7 -17.98 -1.19 -33.21
C ARG A 7 -16.50 -0.76 -33.19
N LEU A 8 -16.17 0.31 -32.46
CA LEU A 8 -14.80 0.79 -32.32
C LEU A 8 -14.08 0.01 -31.22
N LEU A 9 -14.68 -0.08 -30.02
CA LEU A 9 -14.07 -0.67 -28.85
C LEU A 9 -14.00 -2.20 -28.93
N GLU A 10 -15.01 -2.85 -29.52
CA GLU A 10 -15.04 -4.31 -29.74
C GLU A 10 -13.96 -4.81 -30.72
N ARG A 11 -13.23 -3.91 -31.38
CA ARG A 11 -12.05 -4.27 -32.18
C ARG A 11 -10.80 -4.50 -31.33
N CYS A 12 -10.80 -4.03 -30.08
CA CYS A 12 -9.70 -4.22 -29.13
C CYS A 12 -9.91 -5.57 -28.44
N ALA A 13 -9.13 -6.58 -28.80
CA ALA A 13 -9.24 -7.92 -28.24
C ALA A 13 -7.87 -8.62 -28.21
N LYS A 14 -7.78 -9.71 -27.44
CA LYS A 14 -6.70 -10.70 -27.56
C LYS A 14 -7.15 -11.81 -28.52
N LEU A 15 -6.39 -12.01 -29.59
CA LEU A 15 -6.63 -13.05 -30.57
C LEU A 15 -6.24 -14.42 -30.02
N SER A 16 -6.83 -15.47 -30.58
CA SER A 16 -6.46 -16.86 -30.28
C SER A 16 -5.06 -17.20 -30.80
N ASP A 17 -4.51 -18.31 -30.32
CA ASP A 17 -3.20 -18.81 -30.77
C ASP A 17 -3.21 -19.13 -32.27
N ASP A 18 -4.32 -19.64 -32.80
CA ASP A 18 -4.51 -19.89 -34.25
C ASP A 18 -4.42 -18.61 -35.11
N LEU A 19 -4.72 -17.46 -34.52
CA LEU A 19 -4.63 -16.13 -35.15
C LEU A 19 -3.34 -15.39 -34.75
N GLY A 20 -2.36 -16.09 -34.15
CA GLY A 20 -1.05 -15.56 -33.78
C GLY A 20 -0.97 -14.93 -32.38
N GLY A 21 -2.03 -15.03 -31.57
CA GLY A 21 -2.00 -14.65 -30.15
C GLY A 21 -1.85 -13.15 -29.84
N GLY A 22 -1.86 -12.29 -30.87
CA GLY A 22 -1.69 -10.84 -30.75
C GLY A 22 -2.82 -10.16 -29.96
N SER A 23 -2.57 -8.96 -29.47
CA SER A 23 -3.57 -8.20 -28.70
C SER A 23 -3.58 -6.72 -29.05
N LEU A 24 -4.77 -6.12 -29.00
CA LEU A 24 -4.98 -4.68 -29.07
C LEU A 24 -5.71 -4.21 -27.81
N THR A 25 -5.05 -3.38 -26.99
CA THR A 25 -5.61 -2.86 -25.74
C THR A 25 -6.13 -1.43 -25.95
N GLY A 26 -7.43 -1.21 -25.72
CA GLY A 26 -8.05 0.10 -25.81
C GLY A 26 -8.07 0.83 -24.46
N LEU A 27 -7.68 2.11 -24.44
CA LEU A 27 -7.77 3.00 -23.28
C LEU A 27 -8.60 4.25 -23.64
N PRO A 28 -9.93 4.12 -23.78
CA PRO A 28 -10.77 5.26 -24.14
C PRO A 28 -10.83 6.29 -23.01
N ILE A 29 -10.74 7.57 -23.37
CA ILE A 29 -10.88 8.70 -22.44
C ILE A 29 -12.21 9.38 -22.72
N ILE A 30 -13.03 9.52 -21.69
CA ILE A 30 -14.34 10.19 -21.76
C ILE A 30 -14.35 11.33 -20.77
N GLU A 31 -14.65 12.53 -21.25
CA GLU A 31 -14.88 13.70 -20.39
C GLU A 31 -16.31 13.63 -19.83
N THR A 32 -16.44 13.65 -18.50
CA THR A 32 -17.72 13.84 -17.81
C THR A 32 -17.93 15.33 -17.53
N LYS A 33 -19.19 15.78 -17.55
CA LYS A 33 -19.54 17.16 -17.19
C LYS A 33 -19.97 17.17 -15.72
N ALA A 34 -19.32 18.00 -14.90
CA ALA A 34 -19.57 18.08 -13.46
C ALA A 34 -19.54 16.71 -12.75
N ASN A 35 -18.63 15.81 -13.17
CA ASN A 35 -18.51 14.44 -12.68
C ASN A 35 -19.76 13.56 -12.84
N ASP A 36 -20.71 13.94 -13.71
CA ASP A 36 -21.93 13.16 -13.96
C ASP A 36 -21.66 11.94 -14.84
N ILE A 37 -21.66 10.76 -14.20
CA ILE A 37 -21.52 9.45 -14.86
C ILE A 37 -22.84 8.91 -15.43
N SER A 38 -23.98 9.48 -15.01
CA SER A 38 -25.31 9.07 -15.46
C SER A 38 -25.68 9.64 -16.83
N ALA A 39 -24.87 10.57 -17.34
CA ALA A 39 -25.02 11.12 -18.67
C ALA A 39 -24.97 10.03 -19.75
N TYR A 40 -25.70 10.26 -20.85
CA TYR A 40 -25.92 9.28 -21.91
C TYR A 40 -24.61 8.70 -22.51
N ILE A 41 -23.60 9.54 -22.76
CA ILE A 41 -22.33 9.07 -23.36
C ILE A 41 -21.49 8.25 -22.36
N PRO A 42 -21.18 8.74 -21.14
CA PRO A 42 -20.50 7.94 -20.11
C PRO A 42 -21.19 6.61 -19.85
N THR A 43 -22.51 6.59 -19.64
CA THR A 43 -23.28 5.35 -19.37
C THR A 43 -23.12 4.33 -20.51
N ASN A 44 -23.21 4.78 -21.76
CA ASN A 44 -23.01 3.90 -22.91
C ASN A 44 -21.59 3.32 -22.95
N VAL A 45 -20.56 4.15 -22.77
CA VAL A 45 -19.16 3.68 -22.84
C VAL A 45 -18.84 2.75 -21.68
N ILE A 46 -19.30 3.07 -20.47
CA ILE A 46 -19.18 2.20 -19.29
C ILE A 46 -19.79 0.83 -19.59
N SER A 47 -20.96 0.76 -20.24
CA SER A 47 -21.58 -0.54 -20.56
C SER A 47 -20.79 -1.38 -21.58
N ILE A 48 -19.91 -0.75 -22.38
CA ILE A 48 -19.13 -1.42 -23.44
C ILE A 48 -17.75 -1.84 -22.92
N THR A 49 -17.03 -0.97 -22.20
CA THR A 49 -15.64 -1.21 -21.78
C THR A 49 -15.54 -2.23 -20.65
N ASP A 50 -14.52 -3.09 -20.60
CA ASP A 50 -14.32 -4.10 -19.56
C ASP A 50 -13.98 -3.56 -18.15
N GLY A 51 -13.93 -2.25 -17.98
CA GLY A 51 -13.66 -1.59 -16.73
C GLY A 51 -13.57 -0.09 -16.91
N GLN A 52 -13.40 0.62 -15.81
CA GLN A 52 -13.25 2.06 -15.79
C GLN A 52 -12.30 2.49 -14.66
N CYS A 53 -11.44 3.45 -14.98
CA CYS A 53 -10.70 4.24 -13.99
C CYS A 53 -11.38 5.61 -13.92
N PHE A 54 -12.13 5.84 -12.85
CA PHE A 54 -12.85 7.10 -12.66
C PHE A 54 -11.95 8.11 -11.94
N LEU A 55 -11.72 9.26 -12.57
CA LEU A 55 -10.88 10.32 -12.05
C LEU A 55 -11.74 11.44 -11.48
N GLU A 56 -11.51 11.83 -10.23
CA GLU A 56 -12.31 12.87 -9.55
C GLU A 56 -11.50 14.13 -9.26
N THR A 57 -12.16 15.28 -9.46
CA THR A 57 -11.54 16.58 -9.23
C THR A 57 -11.27 16.84 -7.74
N ASP A 58 -12.14 16.37 -6.85
CA ASP A 58 -11.99 16.57 -5.41
C ASP A 58 -10.76 15.84 -4.86
N LEU A 59 -10.55 14.58 -5.27
CA LEU A 59 -9.35 13.81 -4.95
C LEU A 59 -8.07 14.50 -5.46
N PHE A 60 -8.11 15.02 -6.69
CA PHE A 60 -6.99 15.74 -7.27
C PHE A 60 -6.62 17.00 -6.47
N ASN A 61 -7.63 17.75 -6.00
CA ASN A 61 -7.48 18.96 -5.20
C ASN A 61 -6.98 18.67 -3.78
N GLN A 62 -7.34 17.51 -3.21
CA GLN A 62 -6.82 17.00 -1.93
C GLN A 62 -5.39 16.44 -2.03
N GLY A 63 -4.80 16.43 -3.23
CA GLY A 63 -3.43 15.96 -3.45
C GLY A 63 -3.31 14.44 -3.69
N VAL A 64 -4.43 13.71 -3.84
CA VAL A 64 -4.41 12.32 -4.29
C VAL A 64 -4.19 12.30 -5.81
N ARG A 65 -3.00 11.88 -6.23
CA ARG A 65 -2.58 11.85 -7.63
C ARG A 65 -1.83 10.54 -7.89
N PRO A 66 -2.25 9.69 -8.85
CA PRO A 66 -3.41 9.83 -9.73
C PRO A 66 -4.76 9.83 -8.97
N ALA A 67 -5.70 10.67 -9.39
CA ALA A 67 -6.94 10.94 -8.68
C ALA A 67 -8.04 9.88 -8.89
N ILE A 68 -7.68 8.59 -8.74
CA ILE A 68 -8.56 7.46 -9.02
C ILE A 68 -9.51 7.23 -7.84
N ASN A 69 -10.83 7.28 -8.10
CA ASN A 69 -11.82 6.84 -7.12
C ASN A 69 -11.90 5.30 -7.14
N VAL A 70 -11.34 4.65 -6.11
CA VAL A 70 -11.26 3.19 -5.99
C VAL A 70 -12.64 2.53 -5.80
N GLY A 71 -13.61 3.24 -5.21
CA GLY A 71 -14.97 2.72 -5.00
C GLY A 71 -15.76 2.59 -6.30
N VAL A 72 -15.66 3.59 -7.17
CA VAL A 72 -16.38 3.63 -8.47
C VAL A 72 -15.60 2.92 -9.59
N SER A 73 -14.26 2.94 -9.52
CA SER A 73 -13.41 2.29 -10.51
C SER A 73 -13.49 0.77 -10.41
N VAL A 74 -13.56 0.09 -11.55
CA VAL A 74 -13.72 -1.37 -11.64
C VAL A 74 -12.91 -1.91 -12.79
N SER A 75 -12.38 -3.12 -12.64
CA SER A 75 -11.91 -3.96 -13.74
C SER A 75 -12.69 -5.27 -13.71
N ARG A 76 -13.40 -5.61 -14.77
CA ARG A 76 -14.16 -6.87 -14.89
C ARG A 76 -13.25 -8.07 -15.16
N VAL A 77 -12.07 -7.82 -15.75
CA VAL A 77 -11.04 -8.85 -15.94
C VAL A 77 -10.39 -9.21 -14.59
N GLY A 78 -10.28 -8.23 -13.68
CA GLY A 78 -9.78 -8.42 -12.32
C GLY A 78 -8.35 -8.97 -12.28
N GLY A 79 -8.08 -9.84 -11.31
CA GLY A 79 -6.74 -10.41 -11.07
C GLY A 79 -6.22 -11.35 -12.15
N ALA A 80 -7.01 -11.66 -13.19
CA ALA A 80 -6.52 -12.42 -14.35
C ALA A 80 -5.52 -11.63 -15.20
N ALA A 81 -5.55 -10.28 -15.12
CA ALA A 81 -4.62 -9.39 -15.80
C ALA A 81 -3.35 -9.09 -14.98
N GLN A 82 -3.19 -9.72 -13.80
CA GLN A 82 -2.07 -9.48 -12.89
C GLN A 82 -1.10 -10.66 -12.86
N ILE A 83 0.18 -10.38 -12.62
CA ILE A 83 1.14 -11.42 -12.22
C ILE A 83 0.77 -12.00 -10.85
N LYS A 84 1.20 -13.22 -10.56
CA LYS A 84 0.82 -13.92 -9.32
C LYS A 84 1.23 -13.15 -8.08
N ALA A 85 2.45 -12.60 -8.06
CA ALA A 85 2.96 -11.77 -6.98
C ALA A 85 2.01 -10.60 -6.65
N MET A 86 1.60 -9.84 -7.67
CA MET A 86 0.69 -8.69 -7.51
C MET A 86 -0.70 -9.12 -7.00
N LYS A 87 -1.22 -10.25 -7.51
CA LYS A 87 -2.51 -10.78 -7.08
C LYS A 87 -2.51 -11.18 -5.61
N GLU A 88 -1.42 -11.75 -5.12
CA GLU A 88 -1.25 -12.16 -3.72
C GLU A 88 -1.18 -10.93 -2.80
N VAL A 89 -0.37 -9.92 -3.14
CA VAL A 89 -0.18 -8.75 -2.26
C VAL A 89 -1.32 -7.74 -2.33
N ALA A 90 -1.98 -7.56 -3.48
CA ALA A 90 -3.02 -6.55 -3.69
C ALA A 90 -4.45 -7.06 -3.49
N GLY A 91 -4.63 -8.34 -3.13
CA GLY A 91 -5.94 -8.99 -3.05
C GLY A 91 -6.92 -8.30 -2.09
N SER A 92 -6.43 -7.81 -0.94
CA SER A 92 -7.25 -7.08 0.05
C SER A 92 -7.34 -5.58 -0.23
N LEU A 93 -6.42 -5.01 -1.03
CA LEU A 93 -6.22 -3.57 -1.16
C LEU A 93 -7.50 -2.80 -1.52
N ARG A 94 -8.29 -3.32 -2.46
CA ARG A 94 -9.57 -2.71 -2.87
C ARG A 94 -10.57 -2.68 -1.70
N LEU A 95 -10.67 -3.78 -0.96
CA LEU A 95 -11.58 -3.90 0.17
C LEU A 95 -11.15 -2.94 1.29
N ASP A 96 -9.86 -2.94 1.62
CA ASP A 96 -9.29 -2.07 2.66
C ASP A 96 -9.54 -0.59 2.36
N LEU A 97 -9.33 -0.16 1.09
CA LEU A 97 -9.58 1.20 0.65
C LEU A 97 -11.08 1.56 0.60
N SER A 98 -11.95 0.61 0.22
CA SER A 98 -13.40 0.86 0.26
C SER A 98 -13.91 1.06 1.68
N GLN A 99 -13.47 0.21 2.62
CA GLN A 99 -13.86 0.30 4.02
C GLN A 99 -13.25 1.56 4.67
N TYR A 100 -12.03 1.93 4.30
CA TYR A 100 -11.44 3.21 4.71
C TYR A 100 -12.31 4.40 4.31
N ARG A 101 -12.83 4.44 3.08
CA ARG A 101 -13.69 5.55 2.61
C ARG A 101 -15.01 5.62 3.37
N GLU A 102 -15.61 4.47 3.66
CA GLU A 102 -16.82 4.39 4.49
C GLU A 102 -16.56 4.89 5.92
N LEU A 103 -15.43 4.49 6.51
CA LEU A 103 -15.02 4.92 7.85
C LEU A 103 -14.60 6.39 7.91
N GLU A 104 -13.93 6.91 6.89
CA GLU A 104 -13.52 8.32 6.80
C GLU A 104 -14.75 9.24 6.82
N ALA A 105 -15.79 8.87 6.06
CA ALA A 105 -17.06 9.60 6.06
C ALA A 105 -17.77 9.53 7.43
N PHE A 106 -17.71 8.39 8.12
CA PHE A 106 -18.33 8.22 9.44
C PHE A 106 -17.55 8.95 10.56
N ALA A 107 -16.23 8.88 10.52
CA ALA A 107 -15.33 9.50 11.48
C ALA A 107 -15.44 11.03 11.51
N ALA A 108 -15.85 11.66 10.40
CA ALA A 108 -16.15 13.09 10.37
C ALA A 108 -17.31 13.51 11.29
N PHE A 109 -18.17 12.56 11.70
CA PHE A 109 -19.34 12.81 12.53
C PHE A 109 -19.29 12.13 13.91
N ALA A 110 -18.38 11.18 14.12
CA ALA A 110 -18.26 10.42 15.35
C ALA A 110 -17.13 10.96 16.25
N SER A 111 -17.42 11.18 17.53
CA SER A 111 -16.43 11.67 18.49
C SER A 111 -15.49 10.60 19.04
N ASP A 112 -15.90 9.33 18.96
CA ASP A 112 -15.13 8.20 19.48
C ASP A 112 -15.27 7.02 18.52
N LEU A 113 -14.15 6.52 18.01
CA LEU A 113 -14.08 5.29 17.22
C LEU A 113 -13.51 4.18 18.10
N ASP A 114 -14.06 2.97 17.97
CA ASP A 114 -13.45 1.80 18.60
C ASP A 114 -12.04 1.54 18.02
N ALA A 115 -11.24 0.78 18.77
CA ALA A 115 -9.84 0.55 18.43
C ALA A 115 -9.64 -0.11 17.05
N ALA A 116 -10.57 -0.98 16.62
CA ALA A 116 -10.47 -1.63 15.32
C ALA A 116 -10.76 -0.64 14.18
N SER A 117 -11.82 0.15 14.30
CA SER A 117 -12.14 1.21 13.32
C SER A 117 -11.01 2.25 13.24
N LYS A 118 -10.39 2.61 14.37
CA LYS A 118 -9.25 3.53 14.39
C LYS A 118 -8.04 2.95 13.66
N ALA A 119 -7.66 1.70 13.95
CA ALA A 119 -6.55 1.03 13.27
C ALA A 119 -6.78 0.94 11.75
N GLN A 120 -8.02 0.68 11.35
CA GLN A 120 -8.40 0.61 9.95
C GLN A 120 -8.34 1.98 9.26
N LEU A 121 -8.82 3.04 9.92
CA LEU A 121 -8.73 4.40 9.41
C LEU A 121 -7.27 4.85 9.23
N GLU A 122 -6.44 4.53 10.22
CA GLU A 122 -5.01 4.81 10.21
C GLU A 122 -4.26 4.04 9.10
N ARG A 123 -4.58 2.76 8.89
CA ARG A 123 -4.01 1.97 7.79
C ARG A 123 -4.45 2.51 6.43
N GLY A 124 -5.74 2.81 6.28
CA GLY A 124 -6.27 3.36 5.04
C GLY A 124 -5.64 4.69 4.64
N ALA A 125 -5.39 5.58 5.60
CA ALA A 125 -4.67 6.83 5.34
C ALA A 125 -3.25 6.59 4.78
N ARG A 126 -2.53 5.59 5.31
CA ARG A 126 -1.20 5.20 4.82
C ARG A 126 -1.26 4.56 3.44
N LEU A 127 -2.26 3.73 3.18
CA LEU A 127 -2.50 3.16 1.84
C LEU A 127 -2.79 4.26 0.80
N VAL A 128 -3.56 5.29 1.18
CA VAL A 128 -3.80 6.44 0.29
C VAL A 128 -2.52 7.20 -0.02
N GLU A 129 -1.65 7.43 0.98
CA GLU A 129 -0.35 8.07 0.73
C GLU A 129 0.57 7.20 -0.14
N LEU A 130 0.61 5.90 0.10
CA LEU A 130 1.40 4.93 -0.66
C LEU A 130 1.01 4.93 -2.15
N LEU A 131 -0.28 5.07 -2.46
CA LEU A 131 -0.77 5.09 -3.85
C LEU A 131 -0.55 6.44 -4.56
N LYS A 132 0.04 7.45 -3.90
CA LYS A 132 0.33 8.74 -4.54
C LYS A 132 1.62 8.68 -5.35
N GLN A 133 1.46 8.74 -6.67
CA GLN A 133 2.56 8.69 -7.62
C GLN A 133 2.69 10.03 -8.38
N PRO A 134 3.90 10.62 -8.43
CA PRO A 134 4.14 11.81 -9.24
C PRO A 134 4.02 11.50 -10.74
N GLN A 135 3.72 12.53 -11.53
CA GLN A 135 3.55 12.41 -12.97
C GLN A 135 4.86 11.98 -13.65
N SER A 136 4.74 11.10 -14.64
CA SER A 136 5.87 10.64 -15.49
C SER A 136 6.98 9.90 -14.73
N GLN A 137 6.67 9.31 -13.58
CA GLN A 137 7.61 8.46 -12.83
C GLN A 137 7.02 7.05 -12.69
N PRO A 138 6.92 6.26 -13.77
CA PRO A 138 6.39 4.90 -13.70
C PRO A 138 7.28 4.03 -12.80
N MET A 139 6.64 3.14 -12.05
CA MET A 139 7.32 2.18 -11.17
C MET A 139 7.28 0.79 -11.83
N PRO A 140 8.41 0.06 -11.91
CA PRO A 140 8.43 -1.34 -12.35
C PRO A 140 7.53 -2.25 -11.49
N VAL A 141 7.05 -3.36 -12.04
CA VAL A 141 6.07 -4.21 -11.34
C VAL A 141 6.65 -4.84 -10.08
N GLU A 142 7.94 -5.19 -10.08
CA GLU A 142 8.67 -5.72 -8.93
C GLU A 142 8.73 -4.73 -7.76
N GLU A 143 8.93 -3.43 -8.06
CA GLU A 143 8.90 -2.37 -7.05
C GLU A 143 7.47 -2.10 -6.56
N GLN A 144 6.48 -2.17 -7.46
CA GLN A 144 5.06 -2.03 -7.07
C GLN A 144 4.63 -3.16 -6.13
N VAL A 145 5.06 -4.41 -6.39
CA VAL A 145 4.75 -5.56 -5.51
C VAL A 145 5.29 -5.30 -4.10
N VAL A 146 6.53 -4.83 -3.98
CA VAL A 146 7.14 -4.47 -2.69
C VAL A 146 6.35 -3.34 -2.02
N SER A 147 6.06 -2.26 -2.75
CA SER A 147 5.30 -1.11 -2.23
C SER A 147 3.96 -1.55 -1.65
N ILE A 148 3.17 -2.33 -2.41
CA ILE A 148 1.87 -2.82 -1.94
C ILE A 148 2.02 -3.79 -0.76
N PHE A 149 3.05 -4.65 -0.76
CA PHE A 149 3.34 -5.56 0.36
C PHE A 149 3.57 -4.79 1.67
N LEU A 150 4.21 -3.61 1.64
CA LEU A 150 4.39 -2.77 2.83
C LEU A 150 3.05 -2.33 3.42
N GLY A 151 2.12 -1.93 2.56
CA GLY A 151 0.81 -1.45 2.95
C GLY A 151 -0.10 -2.57 3.46
N THR A 152 -0.24 -3.65 2.69
CA THR A 152 -1.16 -4.74 3.02
C THR A 152 -0.63 -5.65 4.13
N GLY A 153 0.69 -5.78 4.28
CA GLY A 153 1.35 -6.48 5.39
C GLY A 153 1.36 -5.71 6.72
N GLY A 154 0.81 -4.48 6.77
CA GLY A 154 0.81 -3.64 7.98
C GLY A 154 2.20 -3.12 8.37
N HIS A 155 3.19 -3.23 7.48
CA HIS A 155 4.52 -2.71 7.75
C HIS A 155 4.56 -1.18 7.77
N LEU A 156 3.56 -0.49 7.25
CA LEU A 156 3.48 0.98 7.34
C LEU A 156 2.77 1.46 8.61
N ASP A 157 2.14 0.60 9.40
CA ASP A 157 1.30 1.01 10.54
C ASP A 157 2.09 1.83 11.59
N SER A 158 3.39 1.57 11.76
CA SER A 158 4.26 2.34 12.66
C SER A 158 4.87 3.61 12.04
N VAL A 159 4.74 3.80 10.73
CA VAL A 159 5.27 4.96 10.00
C VAL A 159 4.24 6.10 10.11
N PRO A 160 4.65 7.33 10.46
CA PRO A 160 3.78 8.50 10.37
C PRO A 160 3.29 8.73 8.94
N VAL A 161 2.02 9.12 8.77
CA VAL A 161 1.39 9.29 7.45
C VAL A 161 2.18 10.24 6.55
N GLU A 162 2.71 11.33 7.10
CA GLU A 162 3.53 12.32 6.40
C GLU A 162 4.85 11.77 5.82
N ASP A 163 5.38 10.70 6.42
CA ASP A 163 6.66 10.10 6.05
C ASP A 163 6.51 8.86 5.16
N VAL A 164 5.29 8.36 4.91
CA VAL A 164 5.05 7.12 4.14
C VAL A 164 5.73 7.17 2.77
N ARG A 165 5.59 8.28 2.06
CA ARG A 165 6.16 8.44 0.71
C ARG A 165 7.69 8.51 0.73
N ARG A 166 8.27 9.12 1.76
CA ARG A 166 9.73 9.14 1.96
C ARG A 166 10.24 7.74 2.29
N PHE A 167 9.55 7.05 3.19
CA PHE A 167 9.86 5.67 3.57
C PHE A 167 9.83 4.73 2.38
N GLU A 168 8.78 4.79 1.54
CA GLU A 168 8.68 4.00 0.31
C GLU A 168 9.86 4.28 -0.63
N THR A 169 10.14 5.56 -0.91
CA THR A 169 11.21 5.95 -1.85
C THR A 169 12.58 5.47 -1.36
N GLU A 170 12.92 5.74 -0.10
CA GLU A 170 14.22 5.35 0.47
C GLU A 170 14.36 3.83 0.61
N LEU A 171 13.28 3.12 0.93
CA LEU A 171 13.30 1.66 0.98
C LEU A 171 13.48 1.05 -0.41
N LEU A 172 12.79 1.57 -1.43
CA LEU A 172 12.96 1.11 -2.82
C LEU A 172 14.39 1.41 -3.31
N ASP A 173 14.97 2.54 -2.95
CA ASP A 173 16.36 2.85 -3.25
C ASP A 173 17.33 1.90 -2.53
N HIS A 174 17.08 1.57 -1.27
CA HIS A 174 17.84 0.55 -0.54
C HIS A 174 17.72 -0.83 -1.22
N MET A 175 16.51 -1.21 -1.65
CA MET A 175 16.31 -2.48 -2.36
C MET A 175 17.03 -2.53 -3.69
N ARG A 176 17.03 -1.43 -4.45
CA ARG A 176 17.80 -1.32 -5.69
C ARG A 176 19.31 -1.44 -5.47
N ALA A 177 19.82 -0.91 -4.35
CA ALA A 177 21.25 -0.89 -4.07
C ALA A 177 21.79 -2.18 -3.42
N SER A 178 21.02 -2.77 -2.50
CA SER A 178 21.48 -3.84 -1.62
C SER A 178 20.78 -5.19 -1.85
N GLU A 179 19.55 -5.18 -2.38
CA GLU A 179 18.66 -6.36 -2.41
C GLU A 179 18.07 -6.61 -3.82
N GLU A 180 18.86 -6.32 -4.86
CA GLU A 180 18.44 -6.45 -6.27
C GLU A 180 18.02 -7.89 -6.63
N GLU A 181 18.56 -8.89 -5.92
CA GLU A 181 18.21 -10.30 -6.09
C GLU A 181 16.70 -10.54 -5.85
N ILE A 182 16.11 -9.92 -4.83
CA ILE A 182 14.67 -10.05 -4.52
C ILE A 182 13.83 -9.44 -5.66
N LEU A 183 14.22 -8.27 -6.16
CA LEU A 183 13.52 -7.61 -7.27
C LEU A 183 13.60 -8.44 -8.56
N THR A 184 14.76 -9.06 -8.81
CA THR A 184 14.98 -9.93 -9.97
C THR A 184 14.17 -11.22 -9.85
N GLU A 185 14.13 -11.84 -8.67
CA GLU A 185 13.31 -13.03 -8.41
C GLU A 185 11.82 -12.77 -8.69
N ILE A 186 11.28 -11.62 -8.24
CA ILE A 186 9.88 -11.25 -8.50
C ILE A 186 9.64 -11.04 -10.00
N ARG A 187 10.56 -10.37 -10.69
CA ARG A 187 10.46 -10.09 -12.13
C ARG A 187 10.42 -11.37 -12.96
N ASP A 188 11.32 -12.31 -12.68
CA ASP A 188 11.52 -13.52 -13.49
C ASP A 188 10.53 -14.63 -13.12
N SER A 189 10.28 -14.84 -11.83
CA SER A 189 9.36 -15.89 -11.36
C SER A 189 7.89 -15.47 -11.45
N GLN A 190 7.62 -14.16 -11.52
CA GLN A 190 6.30 -13.54 -11.46
C GLN A 190 5.51 -13.87 -10.18
N LYS A 191 6.20 -14.37 -9.15
CA LYS A 191 5.66 -14.82 -7.87
C LYS A 191 6.45 -14.19 -6.73
N LEU A 192 5.79 -14.04 -5.58
CA LEU A 192 6.47 -13.75 -4.33
C LEU A 192 6.52 -15.06 -3.55
N THR A 193 7.67 -15.73 -3.55
CA THR A 193 7.85 -16.97 -2.78
C THR A 193 7.79 -16.67 -1.28
N GLU A 194 7.41 -17.65 -0.46
CA GLU A 194 7.41 -17.47 1.01
C GLU A 194 8.81 -17.07 1.51
N GLU A 195 9.86 -17.70 0.97
CA GLU A 195 11.25 -17.36 1.28
C GLU A 195 11.60 -15.91 0.92
N ALA A 196 11.15 -15.41 -0.24
CA ALA A 196 11.35 -14.02 -0.63
C ALA A 196 10.55 -13.05 0.25
N ALA A 197 9.32 -13.41 0.65
CA ALA A 197 8.49 -12.61 1.55
C ALA A 197 9.10 -12.51 2.96
N ASP A 198 9.68 -13.60 3.46
CA ASP A 198 10.37 -13.63 4.76
C ASP A 198 11.62 -12.75 4.73
N LYS A 199 12.47 -12.92 3.70
CA LYS A 199 13.65 -12.06 3.48
C LYS A 199 13.25 -10.58 3.36
N LEU A 200 12.21 -10.29 2.57
CA LEU A 200 11.70 -8.93 2.41
C LEU A 200 11.26 -8.34 3.75
N THR A 201 10.58 -9.14 4.58
CA THR A 201 10.17 -8.73 5.93
C THR A 201 11.36 -8.43 6.83
N GLU A 202 12.43 -9.22 6.77
CA GLU A 202 13.68 -8.96 7.50
C GLU A 202 14.37 -7.67 7.04
N VAL A 203 14.47 -7.46 5.73
CA VAL A 203 15.02 -6.23 5.13
C VAL A 203 14.22 -5.01 5.61
N ILE A 204 12.88 -5.07 5.57
CA ILE A 204 12.01 -3.99 6.04
C ILE A 204 12.25 -3.71 7.52
N LYS A 205 12.33 -4.74 8.37
CA LYS A 205 12.60 -4.59 9.80
C LYS A 205 13.96 -3.94 10.06
N ASN A 206 14.99 -4.32 9.29
CA ASN A 206 16.32 -3.74 9.43
C ASN A 206 16.35 -2.29 8.94
N PHE A 207 15.70 -1.99 7.83
CA PHE A 207 15.58 -0.63 7.29
C PHE A 207 14.85 0.29 8.27
N LYS A 208 13.75 -0.16 8.88
CA LYS A 208 13.01 0.60 9.91
C LYS A 208 13.86 1.02 11.11
N LYS A 209 14.86 0.23 11.50
CA LYS A 209 15.78 0.59 12.61
C LYS A 209 16.67 1.78 12.26
N GLY A 210 16.97 1.97 10.97
CA GLY A 210 17.77 3.08 10.47
C GLY A 210 16.96 4.31 10.04
N PHE A 211 15.65 4.14 9.81
CA PHE A 211 14.77 5.22 9.37
C PHE A 211 14.34 6.11 10.55
N ALA A 212 14.62 7.41 10.45
CA ALA A 212 14.13 8.40 11.39
C ALA A 212 12.92 9.14 10.80
N ALA A 213 11.83 9.19 11.56
CA ALA A 213 10.67 10.00 11.20
C ALA A 213 11.00 11.51 11.28
N THR A 214 10.25 12.34 10.57
CA THR A 214 10.40 13.81 10.59
C THR A 214 10.20 14.38 11.99
N GLY A 215 9.34 13.76 12.81
CA GLY A 215 9.18 14.09 14.23
C GLY A 215 10.31 13.60 15.15
N GLY A 216 11.35 12.96 14.63
CA GLY A 216 12.46 12.38 15.41
C GLY A 216 12.13 11.08 16.14
N GLY A 217 10.92 10.53 15.96
CA GLY A 217 10.51 9.25 16.52
C GLY A 217 11.11 8.05 15.77
N SER A 218 11.36 6.97 16.50
CA SER A 218 11.67 5.67 15.92
C SER A 218 10.41 5.10 15.26
N VAL A 219 10.59 4.46 14.11
CA VAL A 219 9.52 3.78 13.36
C VAL A 219 9.46 2.28 13.71
N VAL A 220 10.42 1.79 14.50
CA VAL A 220 10.32 0.46 15.11
C VAL A 220 9.22 0.54 16.17
N PRO A 221 8.19 -0.32 16.10
CA PRO A 221 7.20 -0.40 17.18
C PRO A 221 7.94 -0.60 18.49
N ASP A 222 7.63 0.18 19.52
CA ASP A 222 8.13 -0.09 20.86
C ASP A 222 7.66 -1.51 21.21
N GLU A 223 8.55 -2.50 21.10
CA GLU A 223 8.35 -3.74 21.82
C GLU A 223 8.16 -3.31 23.27
N HIS A 224 6.98 -3.59 23.81
CA HIS A 224 6.71 -3.41 25.22
C HIS A 224 7.75 -4.28 25.94
N VAL A 225 8.91 -3.70 26.27
CA VAL A 225 9.89 -4.35 27.13
C VAL A 225 9.18 -4.40 28.45
N GLU A 226 8.60 -5.57 28.79
CA GLU A 226 8.14 -5.83 30.13
C GLU A 226 9.29 -5.40 31.05
N ALA A 227 9.01 -4.46 31.95
CA ALA A 227 9.98 -4.03 32.93
C ALA A 227 10.53 -5.30 33.58
N LEU A 228 11.86 -5.49 33.51
CA LEU A 228 12.52 -6.59 34.19
C LEU A 228 11.99 -6.64 35.63
N ASP A 229 11.41 -7.77 36.04
CA ASP A 229 11.00 -8.00 37.43
C ASP A 229 12.08 -7.47 38.38
N GLU A 230 11.71 -6.79 39.46
CA GLU A 230 12.67 -6.24 40.44
C GLU A 230 13.67 -7.31 40.95
N ASP A 231 13.29 -8.59 40.89
CA ASP A 231 14.11 -9.73 41.25
C ASP A 231 15.29 -10.00 40.29
N LYS A 232 15.25 -9.48 39.05
CA LYS A 232 16.31 -9.58 38.03
C LYS A 232 17.26 -8.37 38.01
N LEU A 233 16.94 -7.31 38.77
CA LEU A 233 17.85 -6.17 39.00
C LEU A 233 18.95 -6.58 39.98
N ALA A 234 20.02 -7.18 39.46
CA ALA A 234 21.21 -7.47 40.25
C ALA A 234 21.82 -6.16 40.76
N LYS A 235 21.67 -5.89 42.06
CA LYS A 235 22.38 -4.81 42.74
C LYS A 235 23.87 -5.16 42.75
N GLU A 236 24.66 -4.47 41.93
CA GLU A 236 26.12 -4.52 42.04
C GLU A 236 26.54 -3.98 43.41
N ALA A 237 26.80 -4.89 44.35
CA ALA A 237 27.33 -4.55 45.65
C ALA A 237 28.86 -4.50 45.58
N VAL A 238 29.43 -3.32 45.79
CA VAL A 238 30.88 -3.14 45.97
C VAL A 238 31.32 -3.87 47.23
N LYS A 239 32.15 -4.92 47.09
CA LYS A 239 32.70 -5.67 48.22
C LYS A 239 33.73 -4.83 48.98
N VAL A 240 33.36 -4.36 50.17
CA VAL A 240 34.30 -3.69 51.10
C VAL A 240 34.88 -4.73 52.05
N LYS A 241 36.22 -4.95 52.04
CA LYS A 241 36.95 -5.78 53.01
C LYS A 241 37.12 -5.06 54.36
N LYS A 242 36.02 -4.67 55.01
CA LYS A 242 36.04 -4.16 56.39
C LYS A 242 34.90 -4.80 57.19
N PRO A 243 35.11 -5.10 58.49
CA PRO A 243 34.05 -5.63 59.33
C PRO A 243 32.89 -4.64 59.42
N ALA A 244 31.65 -5.15 59.38
CA ALA A 244 30.44 -4.33 59.45
C ALA A 244 30.39 -3.53 60.77
N PRO A 245 29.95 -2.26 60.74
CA PRO A 245 29.90 -1.44 61.95
C PRO A 245 28.90 -2.04 62.96
N LYS A 246 29.32 -2.16 64.23
CA LYS A 246 28.46 -2.66 65.31
C LYS A 246 27.27 -1.70 65.48
N LYS A 247 26.04 -2.24 65.33
CA LYS A 247 24.80 -1.51 65.64
C LYS A 247 24.87 -1.04 67.10
N LYS A 248 24.84 0.28 67.34
CA LYS A 248 24.59 0.83 68.66
C LYS A 248 23.12 0.55 69.03
N LYS A 249 22.90 0.01 70.23
CA LYS A 249 21.57 -0.09 70.86
C LYS A 249 21.04 1.30 71.15
#